data_AF-W0EVN4-F1
#
_entry.id   AF-W0EVN4-F1
#
_cell.length_a   1.000
_cell.length_b   1.000
_cell.length_c   1.000
_cell.angle_alpha   90.00
_cell.angle_beta   90.00
_cell.angle_gamma   90.00
#
_symmetry.space_group_name_H-M   'P 1'
#
loop_
_entity.id
_entity.type
_entity.pdbx_description
1 polymer ?
#
loop_
_entity_poly.entity_id
_entity_poly.type
_entity_poly.pdbx_seq_one_letter_code
_entity_poly.pdbx_strand_id
1 'polypeptide(L)'
;MALQDKYKALIDAATAAGVANLAVREQDGVLYIDGDAPSGAVKDQLWAVYDQIDPNFTSADLVLNVNAKADPGSKVRVATQETALNIRKGPGTDQPVVGKAQKDEIITLISKANDQWASVRTDDGTEGYAYMQYLEPVA
;
A
#
# COMPACT_ATOMS: atom_id res chain seq x y z
N MET A 1 -4.16 -18.65 18.96
CA MET A 1 -5.12 -18.40 17.85
C MET A 1 -4.29 -18.37 16.59
N ALA A 2 -4.77 -18.95 15.50
CA ALA A 2 -4.02 -18.85 14.24
C ALA A 2 -4.01 -17.37 13.81
N LEU A 3 -2.94 -16.89 13.18
CA LEU A 3 -2.91 -15.51 12.68
C LEU A 3 -4.05 -15.25 11.69
N GLN A 4 -4.47 -16.30 10.97
CA GLN A 4 -5.65 -16.29 10.11
C GLN A 4 -6.94 -15.95 10.85
N ASP A 5 -7.10 -16.35 12.12
CA ASP A 5 -8.28 -16.01 12.92
C ASP A 5 -8.27 -14.52 13.29
N LYS A 6 -7.11 -14.00 13.70
CA LYS A 6 -6.91 -12.57 14.02
C LYS A 6 -7.20 -11.70 12.79
N TYR A 7 -6.70 -12.12 11.63
CA TYR A 7 -6.81 -11.38 10.36
C TYR A 7 -7.98 -11.82 9.49
N LYS A 8 -8.93 -12.56 10.04
CA LYS A 8 -10.06 -13.10 9.28
C LYS A 8 -10.84 -12.00 8.55
N ALA A 9 -11.08 -10.87 9.21
CA ALA A 9 -11.80 -9.74 8.62
C ALA A 9 -11.08 -9.17 7.38
N LEU A 10 -9.74 -9.16 7.38
CA LEU A 10 -8.94 -8.71 6.24
C LEU A 10 -9.01 -9.69 5.07
N ILE A 11 -8.92 -10.99 5.35
CA ILE A 11 -9.03 -12.06 4.33
C ILE A 11 -10.42 -12.06 3.70
N ASP A 12 -11.47 -11.94 4.52
CA ASP A 12 -12.85 -11.85 4.07
C ASP A 12 -13.07 -10.59 3.20
N ALA A 13 -12.50 -9.45 3.61
CA ALA A 13 -12.56 -8.21 2.84
C ALA A 13 -11.85 -8.33 1.48
N ALA A 14 -10.67 -8.96 1.42
CA ALA A 14 -9.94 -9.21 0.17
C ALA A 14 -10.75 -10.09 -0.79
N THR A 15 -11.36 -11.14 -0.26
CA THR A 15 -12.22 -12.05 -1.04
C THR A 15 -13.46 -11.31 -1.56
N ALA A 16 -14.16 -10.57 -0.69
CA ALA A 16 -15.36 -9.83 -1.04
C ALA A 16 -15.10 -8.71 -2.05
N ALA A 17 -13.93 -8.07 -1.98
CA ALA A 17 -13.52 -7.00 -2.88
C ALA A 17 -13.02 -7.51 -4.25
N GLY A 18 -12.99 -8.83 -4.48
CA GLY A 18 -12.61 -9.41 -5.76
C GLY A 18 -11.11 -9.36 -6.05
N VAL A 19 -10.27 -9.43 -5.01
CA VAL A 19 -8.81 -9.58 -5.18
C VAL A 19 -8.52 -10.88 -5.93
N ALA A 20 -7.84 -10.79 -7.07
CA ALA A 20 -7.42 -11.94 -7.86
C ALA A 20 -6.14 -12.58 -7.28
N ASN A 21 -5.90 -13.86 -7.60
CA ASN A 21 -4.71 -14.60 -7.15
C ASN A 21 -4.47 -14.54 -5.63
N LEU A 22 -5.54 -14.44 -4.84
CA LEU A 22 -5.45 -14.33 -3.39
C LEU A 22 -4.81 -15.61 -2.80
N ALA A 23 -3.66 -15.43 -2.16
CA ALA A 23 -2.95 -16.49 -1.45
C ALA A 23 -2.68 -16.05 -0.01
N VAL A 24 -3.07 -16.90 0.95
CA VAL A 24 -2.86 -16.66 2.38
C VAL A 24 -1.94 -17.75 2.90
N ARG A 25 -0.79 -17.36 3.46
CA ARG A 25 0.25 -18.29 3.91
C ARG A 25 0.81 -17.84 5.24
N GLU A 26 1.02 -18.75 6.17
CA GLU A 26 1.68 -18.46 7.44
C GLU A 26 3.08 -19.06 7.40
N GLN A 27 4.10 -18.24 7.68
CA GLN A 27 5.49 -18.67 7.70
C GLN A 27 6.24 -17.92 8.81
N ASP A 28 7.01 -18.66 9.63
CA ASP A 28 7.87 -18.10 10.69
C ASP A 28 7.12 -17.16 11.67
N GLY A 29 5.83 -17.42 11.91
CA GLY A 29 4.97 -16.60 12.78
C GLY A 29 4.49 -15.30 12.13
N VAL A 30 4.55 -15.20 10.80
CA VAL A 30 4.05 -14.06 10.01
C VAL A 30 3.04 -14.56 8.98
N LEU A 31 1.91 -13.85 8.87
CA LEU A 31 0.88 -14.10 7.88
C LEU A 31 1.15 -13.29 6.61
N TYR A 32 1.34 -13.96 5.50
CA TYR A 32 1.50 -13.38 4.17
C TYR A 32 0.16 -13.44 3.44
N ILE A 33 -0.33 -12.30 2.99
CA ILE A 33 -1.51 -12.18 2.14
C ILE A 33 -1.08 -11.57 0.82
N ASP A 34 -1.01 -12.38 -0.22
CA ASP A 34 -0.64 -11.99 -1.58
C ASP A 34 -1.88 -11.89 -2.46
N GLY A 35 -1.92 -10.92 -3.39
CA GLY A 35 -2.99 -10.85 -4.39
C GLY A 35 -2.94 -9.60 -5.27
N ASP A 36 -3.85 -9.55 -6.24
CA ASP A 36 -4.02 -8.45 -7.19
C ASP A 36 -5.38 -7.77 -6.98
N ALA A 37 -5.38 -6.61 -6.33
CA ALA A 37 -6.58 -5.81 -6.14
C ALA A 37 -7.06 -5.22 -7.48
N PRO A 38 -8.37 -5.16 -7.74
CA PRO A 38 -8.92 -4.62 -8.98
C PRO A 38 -8.70 -3.11 -9.14
N SER A 39 -8.44 -2.38 -8.06
CA SER A 39 -8.15 -0.94 -8.08
C SER A 39 -7.35 -0.51 -6.85
N GLY A 40 -6.75 0.69 -6.91
CA GLY A 40 -6.09 1.30 -5.76
C GLY A 40 -7.02 1.49 -4.56
N ALA A 41 -8.29 1.81 -4.81
CA ALA A 41 -9.29 1.96 -3.74
C ALA A 41 -9.52 0.66 -2.96
N VAL A 42 -9.54 -0.50 -3.63
CA VAL A 42 -9.63 -1.80 -2.94
C VAL A 42 -8.37 -2.06 -2.13
N LYS A 43 -7.19 -1.79 -2.69
CA LYS A 43 -5.93 -1.92 -1.96
C LYS A 43 -5.94 -1.05 -0.68
N ASP A 44 -6.38 0.20 -0.80
CA ASP A 44 -6.47 1.14 0.33
C ASP A 44 -7.47 0.67 1.39
N GLN A 45 -8.62 0.12 0.98
CA GLN A 45 -9.59 -0.47 1.89
C GLN A 45 -8.98 -1.62 2.69
N LEU A 46 -8.18 -2.49 2.07
CA LEU A 46 -7.52 -3.59 2.78
C LEU A 46 -6.51 -3.09 3.81
N TRP A 47 -5.73 -2.07 3.46
CA TRP A 47 -4.83 -1.43 4.43
C TRP A 47 -5.58 -0.78 5.59
N ALA A 48 -6.73 -0.15 5.33
CA ALA A 48 -7.58 0.41 6.37
C ALA A 48 -8.14 -0.66 7.32
N VAL A 49 -8.56 -1.82 6.78
CA VAL A 49 -8.98 -2.97 7.60
C VAL A 49 -7.80 -3.50 8.42
N TYR A 50 -6.61 -3.56 7.85
CA TYR A 50 -5.42 -3.98 8.60
C TYR A 50 -5.12 -3.02 9.77
N ASP A 51 -5.16 -1.71 9.54
CA ASP A 51 -4.95 -0.70 10.60
C ASP A 51 -6.00 -0.79 11.73
N GLN A 52 -7.24 -1.18 11.42
CA GLN A 52 -8.27 -1.43 12.45
C GLN A 52 -7.97 -2.66 13.32
N ILE A 53 -7.30 -3.68 12.78
CA ILE A 53 -6.96 -4.91 13.50
C ILE A 53 -5.67 -4.72 14.31
N ASP A 54 -4.68 -4.04 13.73
CA ASP A 54 -3.40 -3.70 14.36
C ASP A 54 -3.02 -2.24 14.11
N PRO A 55 -3.46 -1.31 14.98
CA PRO A 55 -3.16 0.10 14.85
C PRO A 55 -1.65 0.35 14.86
N ASN A 56 -1.18 1.14 13.89
CA ASN A 56 0.25 1.43 13.66
C ASN A 56 1.09 0.22 13.19
N PHE A 57 0.47 -0.92 12.87
CA PHE A 57 1.14 -2.09 12.28
C PHE A 57 2.32 -2.63 13.09
N THR A 58 2.24 -2.53 14.43
CA THR A 58 3.36 -2.80 15.34
C THR A 58 3.57 -4.28 15.63
N SER A 59 2.57 -5.13 15.38
CA SER A 59 2.69 -6.55 15.71
C SER A 59 3.63 -7.31 14.78
N ALA A 60 3.94 -6.74 13.60
CA ALA A 60 4.85 -7.30 12.59
C ALA A 60 4.57 -8.77 12.21
N ASP A 61 3.37 -9.26 12.51
CA ASP A 61 2.91 -10.64 12.31
C ASP A 61 2.09 -10.78 11.01
N LEU A 62 1.98 -9.70 10.22
CA LEU A 62 1.32 -9.71 8.91
C LEU A 62 2.11 -8.92 7.87
N VAL A 63 2.16 -9.48 6.66
CA VAL A 63 2.70 -8.86 5.46
C VAL A 63 1.62 -8.88 4.38
N LEU A 64 1.11 -7.69 4.06
CA LEU A 64 0.14 -7.50 2.97
C LEU A 64 0.90 -7.21 1.66
N ASN A 65 0.86 -8.17 0.74
CA ASN A 65 1.45 -8.14 -0.60
C ASN A 65 0.36 -7.99 -1.66
N VAL A 66 -0.45 -6.95 -1.55
CA VAL A 66 -1.52 -6.69 -2.52
C VAL A 66 -1.10 -5.58 -3.48
N ASN A 67 -1.05 -5.91 -4.76
CA ASN A 67 -0.79 -4.97 -5.84
C ASN A 67 -2.11 -4.49 -6.42
N ALA A 68 -2.24 -3.21 -6.71
CA ALA A 68 -3.40 -2.68 -7.41
C ALA A 68 -3.23 -2.84 -8.92
N LYS A 69 -4.28 -3.23 -9.63
CA LYS A 69 -4.35 -2.96 -11.07
C LYS A 69 -4.36 -1.44 -11.23
N ALA A 70 -3.38 -0.92 -11.96
CA ALA A 70 -3.34 0.51 -12.25
C ALA A 70 -4.37 0.82 -13.31
N ASP A 71 -5.39 1.58 -12.92
CA ASP A 71 -5.93 2.57 -13.82
C ASP A 71 -4.83 3.61 -14.12
N PRO A 72 -4.80 4.24 -15.30
CA PRO A 72 -3.92 5.36 -15.58
C PRO A 72 -4.31 6.53 -14.66
N GLY A 73 -3.77 6.50 -13.45
CA GLY A 73 -4.00 7.51 -12.43
C GLY A 73 -3.37 8.85 -12.80
N SER A 74 -3.70 9.89 -12.05
CA SER A 74 -3.15 11.23 -12.28
C SER A 74 -1.64 11.25 -12.07
N LYS A 75 -0.92 12.00 -12.90
CA LYS A 75 0.52 12.19 -12.69
C LYS A 75 0.75 13.22 -11.58
N VAL A 76 1.67 12.89 -10.68
CA VAL A 76 2.10 13.77 -9.58
C VAL A 76 3.62 13.90 -9.60
N ARG A 77 4.11 15.09 -9.27
CA ARG A 77 5.53 15.40 -9.12
C ARG A 77 5.92 15.27 -7.67
N VAL A 78 7.09 14.68 -7.42
CA VAL A 78 7.70 14.61 -6.10
C VAL A 78 8.31 15.96 -5.72
N ALA A 79 7.68 16.66 -4.78
CA ALA A 79 8.06 18.00 -4.32
C ALA A 79 8.83 17.96 -2.99
N THR A 80 9.94 17.22 -2.96
CA THR A 80 10.84 17.19 -1.80
C THR A 80 11.86 18.33 -1.87
N GLN A 81 12.38 18.77 -0.71
CA GLN A 81 13.37 19.86 -0.67
C GLN A 81 14.75 19.37 -1.15
N GLU A 82 15.31 18.36 -0.48
CA GLU A 82 16.68 17.87 -0.72
C GLU A 82 16.82 16.33 -0.80
N THR A 83 15.86 15.56 -0.27
CA THR A 83 15.95 14.10 -0.19
C THR A 83 14.96 13.41 -1.11
N ALA A 84 15.27 12.18 -1.55
CA ALA A 84 14.31 11.33 -2.23
C ALA A 84 13.12 10.99 -1.31
N LEU A 85 11.92 10.91 -1.90
CA LEU A 85 10.70 10.49 -1.23
C LEU A 85 10.70 8.96 -1.08
N ASN A 86 10.55 8.48 0.15
CA ASN A 86 10.45 7.05 0.42
C ASN A 86 9.06 6.53 0.02
N ILE A 87 9.04 5.47 -0.77
CA ILE A 87 7.84 4.71 -1.11
C ILE A 87 7.81 3.49 -0.20
N ARG A 88 6.77 3.39 0.61
CA ARG A 88 6.61 2.36 1.63
C ARG A 88 5.59 1.32 1.20
N LYS A 89 5.63 0.15 1.83
CA LYS A 89 4.72 -0.94 1.48
C LYS A 89 3.25 -0.65 1.83
N GLY A 90 3.02 0.08 2.92
CA GLY A 90 1.70 0.45 3.42
C GLY A 90 1.64 1.91 3.90
N PRO A 91 0.44 2.40 4.27
CA PRO A 91 0.21 3.76 4.74
C PRO A 91 0.65 3.94 6.21
N GLY A 92 1.96 3.91 6.47
CA GLY A 92 2.52 4.11 7.81
C GLY A 92 4.04 4.36 7.81
N THR A 93 4.54 5.05 8.83
CA THR A 93 5.99 5.37 8.96
C THR A 93 6.85 4.18 9.31
N ASP A 94 6.25 3.14 9.87
CA ASP A 94 6.92 1.90 10.30
C ASP A 94 6.91 0.85 9.20
N GLN A 95 6.19 1.12 8.09
CA GLN A 95 6.16 0.24 6.93
C GLN A 95 7.50 0.22 6.21
N PRO A 96 7.98 -0.95 5.75
CA PRO A 96 9.24 -1.05 5.06
C PRO A 96 9.25 -0.23 3.78
N VAL A 97 10.39 0.40 3.49
CA VAL A 97 10.61 1.16 2.25
C VAL A 97 10.84 0.15 1.12
N VAL A 98 9.98 0.17 0.10
CA VAL A 98 10.04 -0.70 -1.08
C VAL A 98 10.65 0.02 -2.29
N GLY A 99 10.68 1.35 -2.28
CA GLY A 99 11.25 2.16 -3.35
C GLY A 99 11.54 3.59 -2.91
N LYS A 100 12.14 4.37 -3.81
CA LYS A 100 12.41 5.80 -3.60
C LYS A 100 12.17 6.55 -4.90
N ALA A 101 11.44 7.66 -4.82
CA ALA A 101 11.27 8.58 -5.94
C ALA A 101 12.11 9.83 -5.72
N GLN A 102 12.84 10.25 -6.74
CA GLN A 102 13.71 11.42 -6.70
C GLN A 102 12.90 12.72 -6.70
N LYS A 103 13.54 13.81 -6.28
CA LYS A 103 12.97 15.14 -6.40
C LYS A 103 12.63 15.45 -7.87
N ASP A 104 11.49 16.10 -8.09
CA ASP A 104 10.94 16.45 -9.40
C ASP A 104 10.59 15.26 -10.30
N GLU A 105 10.71 14.02 -9.79
CA GLU A 105 10.27 12.82 -10.50
C GLU A 105 8.74 12.81 -10.64
N ILE A 106 8.26 12.44 -11.83
CA ILE A 106 6.83 12.31 -12.10
C ILE A 106 6.43 10.85 -11.92
N ILE A 107 5.58 10.60 -10.95
CA ILE A 107 5.04 9.28 -10.63
C ILE A 107 3.53 9.25 -10.85
N THR A 108 2.96 8.05 -10.93
CA THR A 108 1.52 7.86 -11.08
C THR A 108 0.86 7.81 -9.71
N LEU A 109 -0.10 8.68 -9.43
CA LEU A 109 -0.98 8.58 -8.28
C LEU A 109 -2.08 7.57 -8.58
N ILE A 110 -2.07 6.43 -7.90
CA ILE A 110 -3.09 5.39 -8.07
C ILE A 110 -4.35 5.78 -7.30
N SER A 111 -4.20 6.13 -6.02
CA SER A 111 -5.32 6.46 -5.14
C SER A 111 -4.85 7.22 -3.89
N LYS A 112 -5.79 7.89 -3.23
CA LYS A 112 -5.56 8.53 -1.92
C LYS A 112 -6.07 7.58 -0.85
N ALA A 113 -5.16 7.03 -0.06
CA ALA A 113 -5.49 6.04 0.96
C ALA A 113 -6.14 6.70 2.18
N ASN A 114 -5.62 7.86 2.57
CA ASN A 114 -6.11 8.72 3.63
C ASN A 114 -5.55 10.15 3.45
N ASP A 115 -5.74 11.02 4.44
CA ASP A 115 -5.29 12.42 4.37
C ASP A 115 -3.76 12.59 4.33
N GLN A 116 -3.00 11.57 4.73
CA GLN A 116 -1.54 11.62 4.83
C GLN A 116 -0.84 10.79 3.76
N TRP A 117 -1.47 9.72 3.28
CA TRP A 117 -0.86 8.69 2.43
C TRP A 117 -1.59 8.52 1.11
N ALA A 118 -0.82 8.49 0.05
CA ALA A 118 -1.26 8.19 -1.30
C ALA A 118 -0.59 6.92 -1.81
N SER A 119 -1.37 6.06 -2.46
CA SER A 119 -0.86 4.93 -3.23
C SER A 119 -0.32 5.45 -4.56
N VAL A 120 0.94 5.17 -4.85
CA VAL A 120 1.68 5.66 -6.00
C VAL A 120 2.43 4.54 -6.71
N ARG A 121 2.72 4.75 -7.98
CA ARG A 121 3.59 3.90 -8.79
C ARG A 121 4.65 4.73 -9.50
N THR A 122 5.90 4.39 -9.30
CA THR A 122 7.05 4.97 -10.01
C THR A 122 7.14 4.45 -11.44
N ASP A 123 7.93 5.12 -12.27
CA ASP A 123 8.13 4.75 -13.67
C ASP A 123 8.82 3.39 -13.84
N ASP A 124 9.64 2.99 -12.87
CA ASP A 124 10.26 1.66 -12.79
C ASP A 124 9.27 0.52 -12.46
N GLY A 125 8.00 0.85 -12.22
CA GLY A 125 6.95 -0.10 -11.88
C GLY A 125 6.81 -0.40 -10.38
N THR A 126 7.63 0.21 -9.52
CA THR A 126 7.51 0.04 -8.06
C THR A 126 6.22 0.68 -7.55
N GLU A 127 5.39 -0.11 -6.86
CA GLU A 127 4.15 0.35 -6.26
C GLU A 127 4.26 0.39 -4.74
N GLY A 128 3.73 1.46 -4.14
CA GLY A 128 3.63 1.58 -2.69
C GLY A 128 2.94 2.87 -2.27
N TYR A 129 3.18 3.29 -1.04
CA TYR A 129 2.58 4.46 -0.41
C TYR A 129 3.61 5.54 -0.18
N ALA A 130 3.24 6.77 -0.50
CA ALA A 130 4.05 7.95 -0.29
C ALA A 130 3.26 9.02 0.47
N TYR A 131 3.97 9.87 1.21
CA TYR A 131 3.36 10.97 1.96
C TYR A 131 2.79 12.03 1.00
N MET A 132 1.50 12.33 1.13
CA MET A 132 0.79 13.27 0.25
C MET A 132 1.36 14.68 0.28
N GLN A 133 1.88 15.14 1.42
CA GLN A 133 2.49 16.47 1.55
C GLN A 133 3.68 16.71 0.61
N TYR A 134 4.27 15.65 0.06
CA TYR A 134 5.41 15.73 -0.87
C TYR A 134 5.00 15.42 -2.31
N LEU A 135 3.70 15.36 -2.61
CA LEU A 135 3.17 15.07 -3.93
C LEU A 135 2.40 16.29 -4.45
N GLU A 136 2.82 16.80 -5.59
CA GLU A 136 2.16 17.91 -6.28
C GLU A 136 1.49 17.42 -7.57
N PRO A 137 0.20 17.72 -7.81
CA PRO A 137 -0.43 17.41 -9.10
C PRO A 137 0.30 18.07 -10.27
N VAL A 138 0.57 17.29 -11.32
CA VAL A 138 1.03 17.85 -12.60
C VAL A 138 -0.21 18.18 -13.41
N ALA A 139 -0.48 19.48 -13.58
CA ALA A 139 -1.59 20.00 -14.38
C ALA A 139 -1.26 20.00 -15.88
#